data_AF-A0A0S7EUB3-F1
#
_entry.id   AF-A0A0S7EUB3-F1
#
_cell.length_a   1.000
_cell.length_b   1.000
_cell.length_c   1.000
_cell.angle_alpha   90.00
_cell.angle_beta   90.00
_cell.angle_gamma   90.00
#
_symmetry.space_group_name_H-M   'P 1'
#
loop_
_entity.id
_entity.type
_entity.pdbx_description
1 polymer ?
#
loop_
_entity_poly.entity_id
_entity_poly.type
_entity_poly.pdbx_seq_one_letter_code
_entity_poly.pdbx_strand_id
1 'polypeptide(L)'
;QGGGDGVVRLLRRYMFYLALENSQHTDYITEKLWNAVLAGAVPVVLGPSRQNYERFLPAEAFIHVEDFPTVKELARYLLALRSDPDRLRRRHLDWRRSYSLRQPRFWIEHYCTACGAVRRTRGRTQTVTDLTRWFHS
;
A
#
# COMPACT_ATOMS: atom_id res chain seq x y z
N GLN A 1 15.97 -15.12 4.32
CA GLN A 1 16.55 -13.88 4.90
C GLN A 1 16.41 -12.82 3.83
N GLY A 2 15.33 -12.04 3.86
CA GLY A 2 14.86 -11.23 2.73
C GLY A 2 15.15 -9.74 2.93
N GLY A 3 15.52 -9.03 1.87
CA GLY A 3 15.96 -7.62 1.90
C GLY A 3 14.97 -6.58 2.47
N GLY A 4 13.75 -6.97 2.83
CA GLY A 4 12.73 -6.08 3.41
C GLY A 4 13.12 -5.49 4.77
N ASP A 5 13.81 -6.26 5.62
CA ASP A 5 14.19 -5.79 6.97
C ASP A 5 15.18 -4.60 6.92
N GLY A 6 16.04 -4.56 5.89
CA GLY A 6 16.99 -3.48 5.69
C GLY A 6 16.32 -2.17 5.27
N VAL A 7 15.37 -2.26 4.33
CA VAL A 7 14.60 -1.11 3.85
C VAL A 7 13.75 -0.54 4.96
N VAL A 8 12.96 -1.36 5.67
CA VAL A 8 12.13 -0.88 6.78
C VAL A 8 12.99 -0.21 7.85
N ARG A 9 14.14 -0.79 8.21
CA ARG A 9 15.07 -0.21 9.19
C ARG A 9 15.62 1.15 8.75
N LEU A 10 15.95 1.31 7.47
CA LEU A 10 16.38 2.59 6.90
C LEU A 10 15.25 3.63 6.99
N LEU A 11 14.03 3.25 6.60
CA LEU A 11 12.88 4.15 6.53
C LEU A 11 12.43 4.70 7.90
N ARG A 12 12.74 4.02 9.01
CA ARG A 12 12.43 4.52 10.37
C ARG A 12 13.03 5.89 10.69
N ARG A 13 14.02 6.33 9.92
CA ARG A 13 14.70 7.64 10.08
C ARG A 13 14.09 8.75 9.23
N TYR A 14 13.03 8.47 8.47
CA TYR A 14 12.43 9.41 7.53
C TYR A 14 10.95 9.66 7.88
N MET A 15 10.50 10.90 7.67
CA MET A 15 9.09 11.28 7.84
C MET A 15 8.22 10.76 6.69
N PHE A 16 8.78 10.74 5.47
CA PHE A 16 8.08 10.37 4.25
C PHE A 16 8.86 9.31 3.48
N TYR A 17 8.13 8.44 2.78
CA TYR A 17 8.69 7.53 1.79
C TYR A 17 7.91 7.67 0.48
N LEU A 18 8.61 7.89 -0.63
CA LEU A 18 7.99 7.90 -1.95
C LEU A 18 7.73 6.46 -2.37
N ALA A 19 6.53 5.97 -2.08
CA ALA A 19 6.05 4.64 -2.41
C ALA A 19 5.37 4.66 -3.79
N LEU A 20 6.15 4.96 -4.83
CA LEU A 20 5.66 5.05 -6.21
C LEU A 20 5.68 3.66 -6.84
N GLU A 21 4.56 3.24 -7.41
CA GLU A 21 4.45 1.98 -8.13
C GLU A 21 4.94 2.10 -9.56
N ASN A 22 5.36 0.95 -10.10
CA ASN A 22 5.89 0.87 -11.46
C ASN A 22 4.79 1.06 -12.53
N SER A 23 3.52 0.93 -12.16
CA SER A 23 2.36 1.14 -13.02
C SER A 23 1.14 1.56 -12.20
N GLN A 24 0.21 2.26 -12.85
CA GLN A 24 -1.06 2.70 -12.24
C GLN A 24 -2.18 1.72 -12.61
N HIS A 25 -2.22 0.57 -11.94
CA HIS A 25 -3.24 -0.46 -12.19
C HIS A 25 -3.99 -0.79 -10.91
N THR A 26 -5.32 -0.98 -11.01
CA THR A 26 -6.19 -1.42 -9.91
C THR A 26 -5.58 -2.61 -9.18
N ASP A 27 -5.56 -2.55 -7.85
CA ASP A 27 -5.03 -3.57 -6.94
C ASP A 27 -3.51 -3.82 -7.03
N TYR A 28 -2.78 -3.09 -7.88
CA TYR A 28 -1.32 -3.17 -7.96
C TYR A 28 -0.65 -2.33 -6.86
N ILE A 29 -0.75 -2.82 -5.62
CA ILE A 29 -0.13 -2.23 -4.42
C ILE A 29 0.91 -3.21 -3.88
N THR A 30 2.17 -2.78 -3.80
CA THR A 30 3.30 -3.66 -3.50
C THR A 30 3.89 -3.43 -2.10
N GLU A 31 5.05 -4.02 -1.82
CA GLU A 31 5.79 -3.84 -0.58
C GLU A 31 6.14 -2.39 -0.28
N LYS A 32 6.18 -1.49 -1.28
CA LYS A 32 6.57 -0.08 -1.10
C LYS A 32 5.66 0.63 -0.10
N LEU A 33 4.34 0.49 -0.26
CA LEU A 33 3.35 1.03 0.68
C LEU A 33 3.61 0.48 2.09
N TRP A 34 3.70 -0.84 2.19
CA TRP A 34 3.80 -1.53 3.47
C TRP A 34 5.13 -1.25 4.18
N ASN A 35 6.23 -1.09 3.45
CA ASN A 35 7.53 -0.74 4.01
C ASN A 35 7.50 0.62 4.72
N ALA A 36 6.84 1.63 4.15
CA ALA A 36 6.63 2.92 4.82
C ALA A 36 5.82 2.76 6.11
N VAL A 37 4.67 2.09 5.97
CA VAL A 37 3.69 1.93 7.05
C VAL A 37 4.28 1.12 8.22
N LEU A 38 5.07 0.09 7.96
CA LEU A 38 5.82 -0.66 8.99
C LEU A 38 6.93 0.18 9.62
N ALA A 39 7.63 1.00 8.83
CA ALA A 39 8.68 1.88 9.32
C ALA A 39 8.16 3.04 10.16
N GLY A 40 6.86 3.35 10.08
CA GLY A 40 6.25 4.52 10.71
C GLY A 40 6.41 5.81 9.91
N ALA A 41 6.92 5.72 8.68
CA ALA A 41 6.95 6.83 7.74
C ALA A 41 5.58 7.01 7.08
N VAL A 42 5.25 8.23 6.65
CA VAL A 42 4.04 8.50 5.85
C VAL A 42 4.33 8.18 4.38
N PRO A 43 3.64 7.20 3.77
CA PRO A 43 3.79 6.91 2.35
C PRO A 43 3.21 8.04 1.49
N VAL A 44 4.00 8.49 0.52
CA VAL A 44 3.55 9.33 -0.60
C VAL A 44 3.43 8.41 -1.81
N VAL A 45 2.20 8.19 -2.29
CA VAL A 45 1.88 7.10 -3.21
C VAL A 45 1.51 7.60 -4.60
N LEU A 46 1.90 6.84 -5.61
CA LEU A 46 1.45 6.95 -6.99
C LEU A 46 1.25 5.52 -7.51
N GLY A 47 0.05 5.18 -7.98
CA GLY A 47 -0.28 3.81 -8.40
C GLY A 47 -1.75 3.73 -8.78
N PRO A 48 -2.54 2.78 -8.23
CA PRO A 48 -3.99 2.75 -8.45
C PRO A 48 -4.68 4.00 -7.89
N SER A 49 -5.98 4.14 -8.14
CA SER A 49 -6.75 5.28 -7.63
C SER A 49 -6.68 5.40 -6.11
N ARG A 50 -6.86 6.61 -5.60
CA ARG A 50 -6.98 6.88 -4.16
C ARG A 50 -7.97 5.94 -3.47
N GLN A 51 -9.15 5.74 -4.05
CA GLN A 51 -10.18 4.87 -3.46
C GLN A 51 -9.71 3.41 -3.37
N ASN A 52 -8.82 2.97 -4.27
CA ASN A 52 -8.24 1.64 -4.20
C ASN A 52 -7.34 1.48 -2.97
N TYR A 53 -6.51 2.47 -2.65
CA TYR A 53 -5.70 2.48 -1.43
C TYR A 53 -6.57 2.53 -0.16
N GLU A 54 -7.68 3.28 -0.18
CA GLU A 54 -8.61 3.42 0.96
C GLU A 54 -9.32 2.10 1.33
N ARG A 55 -9.28 1.08 0.46
CA ARG A 55 -9.74 -0.28 0.80
C ARG A 55 -8.85 -0.97 1.83
N PHE A 56 -7.61 -0.52 2.00
CA PHE A 56 -6.59 -1.19 2.82
C PHE A 56 -6.09 -0.33 3.99
N LEU A 57 -6.11 0.99 3.85
CA LEU A 57 -5.65 1.94 4.85
C LEU A 57 -6.66 3.07 5.03
N PRO A 58 -6.74 3.68 6.24
CA PRO A 58 -7.46 4.95 6.41
C PRO A 58 -6.97 6.00 5.41
N ALA A 59 -7.87 6.87 4.94
CA ALA A 59 -7.61 7.90 3.94
C ALA A 59 -6.44 8.82 4.34
N GLU A 60 -6.26 9.03 5.64
CA GLU A 60 -5.23 9.87 6.24
C GLU A 60 -3.88 9.17 6.38
N ALA A 61 -3.80 7.84 6.23
CA ALA A 61 -2.58 7.08 6.44
C ALA A 61 -1.55 7.22 5.30
N PHE A 62 -1.92 7.85 4.18
CA PHE A 62 -1.08 8.07 3.02
C PHE A 62 -1.37 9.43 2.38
N ILE A 63 -0.45 9.88 1.53
CA ILE A 63 -0.59 11.09 0.72
C ILE A 63 -0.60 10.63 -0.75
N HIS A 64 -1.71 10.82 -1.45
CA HIS A 64 -1.78 10.45 -2.86
C HIS A 64 -1.25 11.60 -3.71
N VAL A 65 -0.37 11.30 -4.68
CA VAL A 65 0.20 12.36 -5.54
C VAL A 65 -0.89 13.12 -6.28
N GLU A 66 -1.95 12.43 -6.71
CA GLU A 66 -3.09 13.03 -7.43
C GLU A 66 -4.06 13.81 -6.53
N ASP A 67 -3.83 13.89 -5.21
CA ASP A 67 -4.57 14.82 -4.34
C ASP A 67 -4.18 16.29 -4.61
N PHE A 68 -3.09 16.50 -5.36
CA PHE A 68 -2.51 17.82 -5.62
C PHE A 68 -2.61 18.17 -7.10
N PRO A 69 -2.98 19.42 -7.45
CA PRO A 69 -3.02 19.88 -8.84
C PRO A 69 -1.66 19.81 -9.55
N THR A 70 -0.56 19.95 -8.80
CA THR A 70 0.80 19.85 -9.33
C THR A 70 1.74 19.22 -8.32
N VAL A 71 2.84 18.64 -8.81
CA VAL A 71 3.93 18.13 -7.96
C VAL A 71 4.56 19.24 -7.10
N LYS A 72 4.52 20.49 -7.56
CA LYS A 72 5.00 21.65 -6.79
C LYS A 72 4.11 21.90 -5.56
N GLU A 73 2.80 21.72 -5.68
CA GLU A 73 1.88 21.82 -4.53
C GLU A 73 2.07 20.66 -3.55
N LEU A 74 2.26 19.44 -4.05
CA LEU A 74 2.64 18.30 -3.20
C LEU A 74 3.93 18.61 -2.42
N ALA A 75 4.97 19.08 -3.09
CA ALA A 75 6.24 19.41 -2.44
C ALA A 75 6.08 20.48 -1.34
N ARG A 76 5.27 21.52 -1.59
CA ARG A 76 4.94 22.53 -0.56
C ARG A 76 4.20 21.92 0.62
N TYR A 77 3.25 21.02 0.37
CA TYR A 77 2.53 20.32 1.43
C TYR A 77 3.47 19.49 2.31
N LEU A 78 4.37 18.71 1.71
CA LEU A 78 5.36 17.91 2.43
C LEU A 78 6.31 18.78 3.27
N LEU A 79 6.77 19.91 2.73
CA LEU A 79 7.61 20.87 3.46
C LEU A 79 6.86 21.50 4.64
N ALA A 80 5.60 21.86 4.47
CA ALA A 80 4.77 22.42 5.54
C ALA A 80 4.49 21.40 6.66
N LEU A 81 4.36 20.12 6.33
CA LEU A 81 4.25 19.04 7.33
C LEU A 81 5.59 18.79 8.03
N ARG A 82 6.72 18.83 7.30
CA ARG A 82 8.06 18.69 7.89
C ARG A 82 8.34 19.77 8.93
N SER A 83 7.91 21.01 8.69
CA SER A 83 8.08 22.12 9.64
C SER A 83 7.16 22.06 10.86
N ASP A 84 6.14 21.20 10.85
CA ASP A 84 5.17 21.04 11.93
C ASP A 84 4.91 19.54 12.23
N PRO A 85 5.79 18.91 13.04
CA PRO A 85 5.68 17.49 13.39
C PRO A 85 4.36 17.12 14.07
N ASP A 86 3.76 18.06 14.80
CA ASP A 86 2.49 17.88 15.48
C ASP A 86 1.32 17.81 14.49
N ARG A 87 1.34 18.68 13.47
CA ARG A 87 0.39 18.59 12.35
C ARG A 87 0.59 17.30 11.57
N LEU A 88 1.84 16.90 11.27
CA LEU A 88 2.12 15.61 10.65
C LEU A 88 1.51 14.46 11.45
N ARG A 89 1.74 14.44 12.77
CA ARG A 89 1.21 13.41 13.66
C ARG A 89 -0.32 13.34 13.63
N ARG A 90 -0.98 14.48 13.89
CA ARG A 90 -2.45 14.56 13.91
C ARG A 90 -3.09 14.23 12.57
N ARG A 91 -2.45 14.63 11.47
CA ARG A 91 -2.99 14.41 10.12
C ARG A 91 -2.72 13.02 9.58
N HIS A 92 -1.58 12.40 9.88
CA HIS A 92 -1.15 11.21 9.14
C HIS A 92 -0.70 10.02 9.99
N LEU A 93 -0.60 10.16 11.32
CA LEU A 93 -0.09 9.08 12.19
C LEU A 93 -1.04 8.70 13.33
N ASP A 94 -1.97 9.57 13.74
CA ASP A 94 -2.85 9.29 14.88
C ASP A 94 -3.84 8.12 14.65
N TRP A 95 -4.15 7.78 13.39
CA TRP A 95 -4.91 6.58 13.05
C TRP A 95 -4.31 5.30 13.67
N ARG A 96 -2.98 5.25 13.83
CA ARG A 96 -2.29 4.09 14.41
C ARG A 96 -2.65 3.81 15.87
N ARG A 97 -3.32 4.75 16.54
CA ARG A 97 -3.86 4.55 17.90
C ARG A 97 -5.09 3.63 17.89
N SER A 98 -5.82 3.60 16.78
CA SER A 98 -7.08 2.87 16.62
C SER A 98 -6.96 1.62 15.75
N TYR A 99 -5.87 1.48 15.00
CA TYR A 99 -5.67 0.37 14.06
C TYR A 99 -4.33 -0.35 14.29
N SER A 100 -4.36 -1.67 14.14
CA SER A 100 -3.17 -2.52 14.13
C SER A 100 -2.90 -3.08 12.74
N LEU A 101 -1.64 -3.11 12.33
CA LEU A 101 -1.24 -3.71 11.06
C LEU A 101 -1.19 -5.23 11.18
N ARG A 102 -2.05 -5.93 10.44
CA ARG A 102 -1.96 -7.37 10.26
C ARG A 102 -1.23 -7.65 8.95
N GLN A 103 0.05 -8.02 9.04
CA GLN A 103 0.74 -8.59 7.89
C GLN A 103 0.57 -10.11 7.91
N PRO A 104 -0.12 -10.69 6.91
CA PRO A 104 -0.24 -12.13 6.82
C PRO A 104 1.16 -12.74 6.65
N ARG A 105 1.38 -13.94 7.21
CA ARG A 105 2.63 -14.68 6.94
C ARG A 105 2.62 -15.03 5.46
N PHE A 106 3.39 -14.27 4.68
CA PHE A 106 3.40 -14.34 3.23
C PHE A 106 3.59 -15.80 2.78
N TRP A 107 2.83 -16.18 1.75
CA TRP A 107 2.64 -17.55 1.21
C TRP A 107 1.71 -18.48 1.97
N ILE A 108 1.81 -18.64 3.29
CA ILE A 108 1.03 -19.67 4.02
C ILE A 108 -0.48 -19.42 3.89
N GLU A 109 -0.95 -18.21 4.17
CA GLU A 109 -2.38 -17.88 4.12
C GLU A 109 -2.94 -17.95 2.68
N HIS A 110 -2.14 -17.53 1.71
CA HIS A 110 -2.52 -17.59 0.29
C HIS A 110 -2.59 -19.04 -0.22
N TYR A 111 -1.62 -19.90 0.15
CA TYR A 111 -1.67 -21.31 -0.19
C TYR A 111 -2.87 -22.01 0.45
N CYS A 112 -3.14 -21.76 1.74
CA CYS A 112 -4.33 -22.32 2.39
C CYS A 112 -5.62 -21.90 1.68
N THR A 113 -5.72 -20.63 1.26
CA THR A 113 -6.88 -20.12 0.51
C THR A 113 -7.00 -20.81 -0.86
N ALA A 114 -5.90 -20.92 -1.59
CA ALA A 114 -5.84 -21.61 -2.88
C ALA A 114 -6.19 -23.10 -2.74
N CYS A 115 -5.61 -23.81 -1.76
CA CYS A 115 -5.96 -25.19 -1.44
C CYS A 115 -7.44 -25.33 -1.10
N GLY A 116 -8.00 -24.39 -0.33
CA GLY A 116 -9.43 -24.35 -0.03
C GLY A 116 -10.29 -24.22 -1.30
N ALA A 117 -9.89 -23.35 -2.23
CA ALA A 117 -10.57 -23.21 -3.53
C ALA A 117 -10.47 -24.50 -4.36
N VAL A 118 -9.28 -25.07 -4.50
CA VAL A 118 -9.03 -26.33 -5.24
C VAL A 118 -9.84 -27.50 -4.66
N ARG A 119 -9.91 -27.61 -3.32
CA ARG A 119 -10.73 -28.64 -2.66
C ARG A 119 -12.22 -28.46 -2.94
N ARG A 120 -12.70 -27.22 -2.93
CA ARG A 120 -14.11 -26.88 -3.23
C ARG A 120 -14.49 -27.13 -4.69
N THR A 121 -13.54 -27.01 -5.62
CA THR A 121 -13.76 -27.23 -7.06
C THR A 121 -13.27 -28.60 -7.54
N ARG A 122 -13.01 -29.54 -6.63
CA ARG A 122 -12.48 -30.87 -6.97
C ARG A 122 -13.35 -31.54 -8.06
N GLY A 123 -12.70 -31.99 -9.14
CA GLY A 123 -13.37 -32.63 -10.27
C GLY A 123 -13.99 -31.66 -11.29
N ARG A 124 -13.88 -30.34 -11.09
CA ARG A 124 -14.29 -29.31 -12.07
C ARG A 124 -13.05 -28.67 -12.68
N THR A 125 -12.95 -28.70 -13.99
CA THR A 125 -11.93 -27.96 -14.74
C THR A 125 -12.53 -26.65 -15.23
N GLN A 126 -11.87 -25.53 -14.92
CA GLN A 126 -12.18 -24.24 -15.52
C GLN A 126 -11.09 -23.90 -16.53
N THR A 127 -11.49 -23.61 -17.76
CA THR A 127 -10.58 -23.20 -18.83
C THR A 127 -10.89 -21.76 -19.19
N VAL A 128 -9.88 -20.90 -19.07
CA VAL A 128 -9.93 -19.55 -19.62
C VAL A 128 -9.44 -19.63 -21.06
N THR A 129 -10.34 -19.45 -22.02
CA THR A 129 -10.03 -19.52 -23.45
C THR A 129 -9.51 -18.20 -24.01
N ASP A 130 -9.74 -17.10 -23.31
CA ASP A 130 -9.29 -15.75 -23.64
C ASP A 130 -8.75 -15.09 -22.37
N LEU A 131 -7.43 -15.10 -22.25
CA LEU A 131 -6.73 -14.53 -21.09
C LEU A 131 -6.90 -13.01 -21.01
N THR A 132 -6.99 -12.33 -22.15
CA THR A 132 -7.14 -10.87 -22.21
C THR A 132 -8.51 -10.47 -21.68
N ARG A 133 -9.59 -11.13 -22.14
CA ARG A 133 -10.94 -10.87 -21.63
C ARG A 133 -11.04 -11.17 -20.15
N TRP A 134 -10.46 -12.26 -19.68
CA TRP A 134 -10.46 -12.62 -18.26
C TRP A 134 -9.68 -11.61 -17.40
N PHE A 135 -8.57 -11.08 -17.91
CA PHE A 135 -7.79 -10.08 -17.18
C PHE A 135 -8.53 -8.75 -17.04
N HIS A 136 -9.39 -8.40 -17.99
CA HIS A 136 -10.16 -7.15 -18.02
C HIS A 136 -11.59 -7.26 -17.47
N SER A 137 -12.07 -8.46 -17.11
CA SER A 137 -13.40 -8.69 -16.53
C SER A 137 -13.46 -8.34 -15.05
#